data_AF-A0A843HT12-F1
#
_entry.id   AF-A0A843HT12-F1
#
_cell.length_a   1.000
_cell.length_b   1.000
_cell.length_c   1.000
_cell.angle_alpha   90.00
_cell.angle_beta   90.00
_cell.angle_gamma   90.00
#
_symmetry.space_group_name_H-M   'P 1'
#
loop_
_entity.id
_entity.type
_entity.pdbx_description
1 polymer ?
#
loop_
_entity_poly.entity_id
_entity_poly.type
_entity_poly.pdbx_seq_one_letter_code
_entity_poly.pdbx_strand_id
1 'polypeptide(L)'
;MSFVITTYYNASPANKVDKDLTEIAHGTGVMRDSVSVIDPVVLFQTELIPETLTKSNYCIIEEFGRCYYITNIISVTNNLWEFHLHVDVLMSYRDQLRQQSGIVSRQEYKRNMYVDDGWFMAQQNPHKYLRTFSNATPFENQEFVLAIAGS
;
A
#
# COMPACT_ATOMS: atom_id res chain seq x y z
N MET A 1 23.89 20.74 -4.76
CA MET A 1 23.58 20.31 -3.37
C MET A 1 23.71 18.80 -3.34
N SER A 2 24.50 18.26 -2.41
CA SER A 2 24.72 16.83 -2.24
C SER A 2 23.86 16.29 -1.11
N PHE A 3 23.30 15.10 -1.27
CA PHE A 3 22.45 14.43 -0.27
C PHE A 3 22.86 12.97 -0.13
N VAL A 4 22.42 12.32 0.94
CA VAL A 4 22.73 10.90 1.18
C VAL A 4 21.69 10.03 0.46
N ILE A 5 22.17 9.02 -0.25
CA ILE A 5 21.34 7.98 -0.84
C ILE A 5 21.76 6.65 -0.24
N THR A 6 20.78 5.90 0.28
CA THR A 6 20.98 4.54 0.75
C THR A 6 20.32 3.57 -0.22
N THR A 7 21.08 2.59 -0.71
CA THR A 7 20.63 1.59 -1.67
C THR A 7 20.40 0.24 -0.99
N TYR A 8 19.38 -0.47 -1.46
CA TYR A 8 18.90 -1.71 -0.89
C TYR A 8 18.66 -2.77 -1.97
N TYR A 9 18.70 -4.04 -1.55
CA TYR A 9 18.05 -5.14 -2.23
C TYR A 9 16.64 -5.32 -1.69
N ASN A 10 15.64 -5.16 -2.55
CA ASN A 10 14.25 -5.41 -2.28
C ASN A 10 13.84 -6.77 -2.84
N ALA A 11 13.42 -7.69 -1.97
CA ALA A 11 12.89 -9.00 -2.35
C ALA A 11 11.35 -9.03 -2.48
N SER A 12 10.68 -7.95 -2.07
CA SER A 12 9.22 -7.87 -2.06
C SER A 12 8.63 -7.48 -3.42
N PRO A 13 7.43 -7.98 -3.78
CA PRO A 13 6.75 -7.60 -5.00
C PRO A 13 6.32 -6.12 -4.96
N ALA A 14 6.12 -5.52 -6.14
CA ALA A 14 5.78 -4.09 -6.28
C ALA A 14 4.51 -3.69 -5.51
N ASN A 15 3.50 -4.56 -5.45
CA ASN A 15 2.20 -4.26 -4.83
C ASN A 15 2.15 -4.46 -3.30
N LYS A 16 3.26 -4.88 -2.67
CA LYS A 16 3.35 -4.98 -1.21
C LYS A 16 3.68 -3.62 -0.61
N VAL A 17 2.92 -3.15 0.37
CA VAL A 17 3.18 -1.85 1.03
C VAL A 17 4.47 -1.90 1.85
N ASP A 18 4.66 -2.97 2.61
CA ASP A 18 5.87 -3.23 3.41
C ASP A 18 6.93 -3.95 2.59
N LYS A 19 8.06 -3.30 2.30
CA LYS A 19 9.17 -3.93 1.58
C LYS A 19 10.15 -4.60 2.53
N ASP A 20 10.63 -5.78 2.13
CA ASP A 20 11.72 -6.49 2.80
C ASP A 20 13.05 -6.01 2.17
N LEU A 21 13.70 -5.05 2.82
CA LEU A 21 14.90 -4.38 2.33
C LEU A 21 16.15 -4.91 3.06
N THR A 22 17.17 -5.27 2.28
CA THR A 22 18.52 -5.54 2.80
C THR A 22 19.44 -4.41 2.35
N GLU A 23 20.07 -3.71 3.29
CA GLU A 23 20.98 -2.61 2.97
C GLU A 23 22.21 -3.14 2.22
N ILE A 24 22.57 -2.45 1.14
CA ILE A 24 23.75 -2.75 0.34
C ILE A 24 24.82 -1.69 0.57
N ALA A 25 24.43 -0.42 0.51
CA ALA A 25 25.37 0.68 0.47
C ALA A 25 24.73 2.02 0.83
N HIS A 26 25.59 2.93 1.25
CA HIS A 26 25.33 4.36 1.34
C HIS A 26 26.33 5.11 0.45
N GLY A 27 25.90 6.22 -0.12
CA GLY A 27 26.77 7.08 -0.92
C GLY A 27 26.20 8.47 -1.06
N THR A 28 26.91 9.31 -1.80
CA THR A 28 26.53 10.71 -1.99
C THR A 28 25.85 10.87 -3.34
N GLY A 29 24.60 11.35 -3.31
CA GLY A 29 23.81 11.73 -4.46
C GLY A 29 23.98 13.21 -4.80
N VAL A 30 24.06 13.53 -6.08
CA VAL A 30 23.95 14.90 -6.60
C VAL A 30 22.83 14.96 -7.64
N MET A 31 21.96 15.96 -7.49
CA MET A 31 20.89 16.26 -8.43
C MET A 31 21.45 17.04 -9.62
N ARG A 32 20.89 16.80 -10.81
CA ARG A 32 21.05 17.72 -11.94
C ARG A 32 20.17 18.97 -11.74
N ASP A 33 20.41 20.02 -12.53
CA ASP A 33 19.76 21.35 -12.35
C ASP A 33 18.22 21.31 -12.38
N SER A 34 17.62 20.34 -13.07
CA SER A 34 16.19 20.05 -12.99
C SER A 34 15.98 18.55 -12.82
N VAL A 35 15.29 18.15 -11.75
CA VAL A 35 15.03 16.75 -11.40
C VAL A 35 13.55 16.58 -11.10
N SER A 36 12.95 15.55 -11.70
CA SER A 36 11.59 15.11 -11.34
C SER A 36 11.63 14.41 -10.00
N VAL A 37 10.73 14.76 -9.09
CA VAL A 37 10.59 14.05 -7.80
C VAL A 37 9.91 12.67 -7.98
N ILE A 38 9.23 12.45 -9.11
CA ILE A 38 8.55 11.17 -9.42
C ILE A 38 9.53 10.21 -10.09
N ASP A 39 10.30 10.73 -11.05
CA ASP A 39 11.26 9.98 -11.86
C ASP A 39 12.65 10.64 -11.80
N PRO A 40 13.31 10.65 -10.64
CA PRO A 40 14.58 11.34 -10.51
C PRO A 40 15.70 10.62 -11.25
N VAL A 41 16.57 11.41 -11.88
CA VAL A 41 17.86 10.96 -12.40
C VAL A 41 18.95 11.59 -11.53
N VAL A 42 19.69 10.75 -10.81
CA VAL A 42 20.67 11.20 -9.82
C VAL A 42 22.05 10.64 -10.13
N LEU A 43 23.08 11.43 -9.88
CA LEU A 43 24.46 10.98 -9.91
C LEU A 43 24.82 10.46 -8.52
N PHE A 44 25.14 9.18 -8.43
CA PHE A 44 25.51 8.48 -7.22
C PHE A 44 27.01 8.22 -7.21
N GLN A 45 27.70 8.80 -6.23
CA GLN A 45 29.12 8.60 -6.02
C GLN A 45 29.34 7.60 -4.88
N THR A 46 30.07 6.53 -5.17
CA THR A 46 30.41 5.49 -4.18
C THR A 46 31.74 4.83 -4.50
N GLU A 47 32.49 4.44 -3.47
CA GLU A 47 33.75 3.68 -3.60
C GLU A 47 33.53 2.17 -3.72
N LEU A 48 32.28 1.72 -3.77
CA LEU A 48 31.92 0.31 -3.82
C LEU A 48 32.25 -0.36 -5.14
N ILE A 49 32.51 -1.67 -5.03
CA ILE A 49 32.79 -2.57 -6.16
C ILE A 49 31.52 -2.66 -7.03
N PRO A 50 31.64 -2.56 -8.38
CA PRO A 50 30.51 -2.61 -9.30
C PRO A 50 29.56 -3.80 -9.08
N GLU A 51 30.09 -4.98 -8.76
CA GLU A 51 29.32 -6.21 -8.56
C GLU A 51 28.30 -6.09 -7.42
N THR A 52 28.65 -5.42 -6.33
CA THR A 52 27.74 -5.17 -5.21
C THR A 52 26.64 -4.18 -5.61
N LEU A 53 27.00 -3.17 -6.40
CA LEU A 53 26.06 -2.15 -6.83
C LEU A 53 24.97 -2.70 -7.78
N THR A 54 25.33 -3.63 -8.66
CA THR A 54 24.37 -4.26 -9.60
C THR A 54 23.25 -5.05 -8.91
N LYS A 55 23.43 -5.42 -7.65
CA LYS A 55 22.37 -6.08 -6.84
C LYS A 55 21.36 -5.08 -6.28
N SER A 56 21.66 -3.78 -6.34
CA SER A 56 20.77 -2.73 -5.84
C SER A 56 19.60 -2.54 -6.80
N ASN A 57 18.38 -2.73 -6.32
CA ASN A 57 17.16 -2.52 -7.09
C ASN A 57 16.21 -1.49 -6.44
N TYR A 58 16.62 -0.92 -5.30
CA TYR A 58 15.82 0.00 -4.51
C TYR A 58 16.70 1.03 -3.82
N CYS A 59 16.19 2.25 -3.60
CA CYS A 59 16.90 3.26 -2.81
C CYS A 59 15.95 4.18 -2.03
N ILE A 60 16.48 4.75 -0.96
CA ILE A 60 15.79 5.77 -0.15
C ILE A 60 16.58 7.07 -0.27
N ILE A 61 15.87 8.14 -0.60
CA ILE A 61 16.42 9.51 -0.62
C ILE A 61 15.75 10.27 0.52
N GLU A 62 16.50 10.44 1.62
CA GLU A 62 16.02 11.09 2.84
C GLU A 62 15.56 12.54 2.59
N GLU A 63 16.28 13.26 1.73
CA GLU A 63 15.96 14.65 1.36
C GLU A 63 14.55 14.82 0.78
N PHE A 64 14.05 13.78 0.10
CA PHE A 64 12.71 13.77 -0.49
C PHE A 64 11.67 13.09 0.42
N GLY A 65 12.11 12.39 1.47
CA GLY A 65 11.26 11.54 2.29
C GLY A 65 10.55 10.46 1.46
N ARG A 66 11.19 9.98 0.40
CA ARG A 66 10.58 9.06 -0.59
C ARG A 66 11.49 7.88 -0.88
N CYS A 67 10.83 6.77 -1.17
CA CYS A 67 11.46 5.52 -1.58
C CYS A 67 11.30 5.34 -3.09
N TYR A 68 12.30 4.76 -3.74
CA TYR A 68 12.34 4.63 -5.20
C TYR A 68 12.81 3.23 -5.62
N TYR A 69 12.21 2.72 -6.68
CA TYR A 69 12.75 1.60 -7.44
C TYR A 69 13.86 2.10 -8.37
N ILE A 70 14.95 1.34 -8.46
CA ILE A 70 16.01 1.61 -9.41
C ILE A 70 15.63 0.93 -10.73
N THR A 71 15.33 1.72 -11.76
CA THR A 71 14.94 1.21 -13.08
C THR A 71 16.14 0.95 -13.97
N ASN A 72 17.21 1.74 -13.81
CA ASN A 72 18.45 1.59 -14.55
C ASN A 72 19.66 2.11 -13.77
N ILE A 73 20.81 1.48 -14.00
CA ILE A 73 22.11 1.86 -13.44
C ILE A 73 23.10 2.01 -14.59
N ILE A 74 23.62 3.23 -14.78
CA ILE A 74 24.56 3.55 -15.85
C ILE A 74 25.91 3.94 -15.23
N SER A 75 26.99 3.33 -15.69
CA SER A 75 28.34 3.73 -15.28
C SER A 75 28.79 4.96 -16.08
N VAL A 76 29.11 6.07 -15.41
CA VAL A 76 29.56 7.30 -16.07
C VAL A 76 31.08 7.38 -16.09
N THR A 77 31.72 7.18 -14.93
CA THR A 77 33.18 7.22 -14.73
C THR A 77 33.52 6.42 -13.46
N ASN A 78 34.79 6.14 -13.17
CA ASN A 78 35.20 5.48 -11.93
C ASN A 78 34.50 6.10 -10.71
N ASN A 79 33.80 5.25 -9.94
CA ASN A 79 33.06 5.60 -8.72
C ASN A 79 31.86 6.54 -8.90
N LEU A 80 31.48 6.87 -10.14
CA LEU A 80 30.33 7.71 -10.46
C LEU A 80 29.32 6.97 -11.33
N TRP A 81 28.11 6.84 -10.79
CA TRP A 81 27.01 6.11 -11.39
C TRP A 81 25.82 7.02 -11.58
N GLU A 82 25.03 6.76 -12.60
CA GLU A 82 23.76 7.43 -12.83
C GLU A 82 22.63 6.45 -12.56
N PHE A 83 21.76 6.80 -11.62
CA PHE A 83 20.58 6.02 -11.30
C PHE A 83 19.35 6.67 -11.91
N HIS A 84 18.58 5.86 -12.62
CA HIS A 84 17.24 6.19 -13.06
C HIS A 84 16.27 5.56 -12.06
N LEU A 85 15.42 6.40 -11.49
CA LEU A 85 14.59 6.04 -10.36
C LEU A 85 13.12 6.22 -10.72
N HIS A 86 12.26 5.43 -10.09
CA HIS A 86 10.81 5.63 -10.13
C HIS A 86 10.23 5.52 -8.72
N VAL A 87 9.39 6.46 -8.34
CA VAL A 87 8.85 6.53 -6.97
C VAL A 87 8.02 5.30 -6.60
N ASP A 88 8.25 4.75 -5.41
CA ASP A 88 7.36 3.79 -4.78
C ASP A 88 6.35 4.52 -3.89
N VAL A 89 5.17 4.80 -4.43
CA VAL A 89 4.11 5.49 -3.69
C VAL A 89 3.58 4.69 -2.51
N LEU A 90 3.61 3.36 -2.57
CA LEU A 90 3.06 2.51 -1.52
C LEU A 90 3.94 2.54 -0.28
N MET A 91 5.26 2.40 -0.46
CA MET A 91 6.19 2.48 0.66
C MET A 91 6.35 3.92 1.17
N SER A 92 6.43 4.91 0.27
CA SER A 92 6.61 6.32 0.64
C SER A 92 5.45 6.87 1.48
N TYR A 93 4.22 6.43 1.21
CA TYR A 93 3.01 6.90 1.90
C TYR A 93 2.36 5.86 2.81
N ARG A 94 3.12 4.83 3.19
CA ARG A 94 2.67 3.69 4.00
C ARG A 94 1.88 4.11 5.24
N ASP A 95 2.37 5.12 5.95
CA ASP A 95 1.75 5.54 7.21
C ASP A 95 0.43 6.27 6.98
N GLN A 96 0.33 7.12 5.96
CA GLN A 96 -0.97 7.74 5.61
C GLN A 96 -1.95 6.69 5.08
N LEU A 97 -1.49 5.75 4.24
CA LEU A 97 -2.33 4.69 3.68
C LEU A 97 -2.93 3.81 4.79
N ARG A 98 -2.18 3.53 5.85
CA ARG A 98 -2.66 2.74 7.00
C ARG A 98 -3.70 3.45 7.86
N GLN A 99 -3.74 4.78 7.82
CA GLN A 99 -4.73 5.57 8.54
C GLN A 99 -6.05 5.70 7.77
N GLN A 100 -6.06 5.38 6.47
CA GLN A 100 -7.29 5.42 5.67
C GLN A 100 -8.21 4.25 6.03
N SER A 101 -9.52 4.51 5.99
CA SER A 101 -10.55 3.48 6.10
C SER A 101 -11.31 3.38 4.77
N GLY A 102 -11.76 2.18 4.42
CA GLY A 102 -12.44 1.94 3.16
C GLY A 102 -13.23 0.64 3.18
N ILE A 103 -14.18 0.51 2.25
CA ILE A 103 -14.90 -0.74 2.03
C ILE A 103 -13.97 -1.66 1.25
N VAL A 104 -13.63 -2.79 1.85
CA VAL A 104 -12.79 -3.81 1.24
C VAL A 104 -13.69 -4.78 0.49
N SER A 105 -13.49 -4.93 -0.82
CA SER A 105 -14.23 -5.89 -1.63
C SER A 105 -13.82 -7.33 -1.33
N ARG A 106 -12.52 -7.60 -1.19
CA ARG A 106 -11.97 -8.93 -0.91
C ARG A 106 -10.80 -8.87 0.04
N GLN A 107 -10.68 -9.86 0.91
CA GLN A 107 -9.45 -10.05 1.67
C GLN A 107 -9.23 -11.52 2.08
N GLU A 108 -7.96 -11.92 2.18
CA GLU A 108 -7.57 -13.31 2.42
C GLU A 108 -7.84 -13.78 3.86
N TYR A 109 -7.48 -12.96 4.86
CA TYR A 109 -7.47 -13.38 6.28
C TYR A 109 -8.77 -13.05 7.08
N LYS A 110 -9.32 -11.85 6.87
CA LYS A 110 -10.52 -11.21 7.47
C LYS A 110 -11.83 -11.47 6.73
N ARG A 111 -12.48 -12.64 6.79
CA ARG A 111 -13.74 -12.80 6.04
C ARG A 111 -14.87 -11.92 6.58
N ASN A 112 -15.55 -11.22 5.68
CA ASN A 112 -16.80 -10.52 5.96
C ASN A 112 -17.94 -11.17 5.15
N MET A 113 -18.83 -11.90 5.82
CA MET A 113 -19.94 -12.61 5.17
C MET A 113 -21.08 -11.68 4.72
N TYR A 114 -20.99 -10.39 5.04
CA TYR A 114 -21.92 -9.35 4.60
C TYR A 114 -21.48 -8.66 3.30
N VAL A 115 -20.27 -8.92 2.82
CA VAL A 115 -19.78 -8.41 1.54
C VAL A 115 -20.00 -9.49 0.49
N ASP A 116 -20.75 -9.15 -0.57
CA ASP A 116 -20.93 -10.05 -1.70
C ASP A 116 -19.66 -10.04 -2.56
N ASP A 117 -18.92 -11.13 -2.47
CA ASP A 117 -17.67 -11.36 -3.19
C ASP A 117 -17.87 -12.21 -4.47
N GLY A 118 -19.10 -12.65 -4.75
CA GLY A 118 -19.46 -13.49 -5.90
C GLY A 118 -18.83 -14.90 -5.95
N TRP A 119 -17.75 -15.15 -5.20
CA TRP A 119 -17.05 -16.44 -5.11
C TRP A 119 -17.33 -17.16 -3.78
N PHE A 120 -17.89 -16.45 -2.82
CA PHE A 120 -18.28 -16.98 -1.52
C PHE A 120 -19.75 -16.63 -1.27
N MET A 121 -20.50 -17.56 -0.67
CA MET A 121 -21.90 -17.31 -0.33
C MET A 121 -21.98 -16.16 0.68
N ALA A 122 -22.55 -15.03 0.27
CA ALA A 122 -22.95 -13.98 1.19
C ALA A 122 -24.14 -14.46 2.02
N GLN A 123 -24.11 -14.22 3.33
CA GLN A 123 -25.24 -14.57 4.20
C GLN A 123 -26.21 -13.40 4.28
N GLN A 124 -27.37 -13.55 3.65
CA GLN A 124 -28.50 -12.65 3.84
C GLN A 124 -29.42 -13.22 4.93
N ASN A 125 -28.98 -13.13 6.19
CA ASN A 125 -29.81 -13.57 7.31
C ASN A 125 -30.93 -12.54 7.55
N PRO A 126 -32.23 -12.93 7.44
CA PRO A 126 -33.32 -12.03 7.73
C PRO A 126 -33.29 -11.67 9.22
N HIS A 127 -33.33 -10.36 9.52
CA HIS A 127 -33.43 -9.87 10.89
C HIS A 127 -34.86 -10.09 11.38
N LYS A 128 -35.07 -11.20 12.10
CA LYS A 128 -36.37 -11.53 12.70
C LYS A 128 -36.45 -10.91 14.09
N TYR A 129 -37.35 -9.95 14.25
CA TYR A 129 -37.71 -9.44 15.56
C TYR A 129 -39.02 -10.12 15.99
N LEU A 130 -38.94 -11.03 16.96
CA LEU A 130 -40.13 -11.49 17.67
C LEU A 130 -40.43 -10.47 18.78
N ARG A 131 -41.59 -9.85 18.70
CA ARG A 131 -42.15 -9.05 19.80
C ARG A 131 -43.33 -9.81 20.36
N THR A 132 -43.35 -9.98 21.68
CA THR A 132 -44.51 -10.49 22.39
C THR A 132 -45.53 -9.36 22.54
N PHE A 133 -46.81 -9.70 22.42
CA PHE A 133 -47.88 -8.79 22.81
C PHE A 133 -47.86 -8.64 24.34
N SER A 134 -48.22 -7.46 24.84
CA SER A 134 -48.28 -7.20 26.28
C SER A 134 -49.38 -8.02 27.01
N ASN A 135 -50.31 -8.60 26.26
CA ASN A 135 -51.38 -9.46 26.76
C ASN A 135 -51.22 -10.88 26.20
N ALA A 136 -51.61 -11.89 26.99
CA ALA A 136 -51.56 -13.31 26.61
C ALA A 136 -52.64 -13.69 25.58
N THR A 137 -53.78 -12.99 25.56
CA THR A 137 -54.88 -13.22 24.61
C THR A 137 -55.25 -11.94 23.83
N PRO A 138 -54.32 -11.37 23.06
CA PRO A 138 -54.53 -10.06 22.44
C PRO A 138 -55.68 -10.07 21.44
N PHE A 139 -55.97 -11.21 20.78
CA PHE A 139 -56.94 -11.32 19.69
C PHE A 139 -58.37 -11.68 20.11
N GLU A 140 -58.64 -11.88 21.40
CA GLU A 140 -59.99 -12.29 21.85
C GLU A 140 -60.93 -11.09 22.07
N ASN A 141 -60.40 -9.92 22.42
CA ASN A 141 -61.20 -8.76 22.84
C ASN A 141 -60.90 -7.47 22.04
N GLN A 142 -60.04 -7.53 21.02
CA GLN A 142 -59.60 -6.35 20.26
C GLN A 142 -59.53 -6.67 18.77
N GLU A 143 -60.00 -5.73 17.95
CA GLU A 143 -59.86 -5.77 16.49
C GLU A 143 -58.56 -5.08 16.08
N PHE A 144 -57.76 -5.73 15.23
CA PHE A 144 -56.50 -5.19 14.73
C PHE A 144 -56.53 -5.14 13.20
N VAL A 145 -55.98 -4.07 12.65
CA VAL A 145 -55.69 -3.97 11.21
C VAL A 145 -54.21 -4.29 11.01
N LEU A 146 -53.94 -5.45 10.39
CA LEU A 146 -52.59 -5.79 9.95
C LEU A 146 -52.33 -5.08 8.61
N ALA A 147 -51.62 -3.97 8.65
CA ALA A 147 -51.10 -3.34 7.44
C ALA A 147 -49.72 -3.93 7.12
N ILE A 148 -49.64 -4.69 6.03
CA ILE A 148 -48.37 -5.12 5.44
C ILE A 148 -48.02 -4.09 4.37
N ALA A 149 -47.05 -3.23 4.66
CA ALA A 149 -46.43 -2.38 3.66
C ALA A 149 -45.12 -3.04 3.20
N GLY A 150 -45.09 -3.53 1.97
CA GLY A 150 -43.90 -4.04 1.32
C GLY A 150 -43.28 -2.98 0.42
N SER A 151 -41.96 -2.86 0.46
CA SER A 151 -41.14 -2.24 -0.59
C SER A 151 -40.41 -3.33 -1.36
#